data_AF-B3DYM2-F1
#
_entry.id   AF-B3DYM2-F1
#
_cell.length_a   1.000
_cell.length_b   1.000
_cell.length_c   1.000
_cell.angle_alpha   90.00
_cell.angle_beta   90.00
_cell.angle_gamma   90.00
#
_symmetry.space_group_name_H-M   'P 1'
#
loop_
_entity.id
_entity.type
_entity.pdbx_description
1 polymer ?
#
loop_
_entity_poly.entity_id
_entity_poly.type
_entity_poly.pdbx_seq_one_letter_code
_entity_poly.pdbx_strand_id
1 'polypeptide(L)'
;MGEVAMAEALRFEGKILGATVSRTADRWFVAIQVEVPDRIFHRRRTGDGVVGLDFGVKAAATLSSGEAIDAPRPLKAALRRLRIRSRRLSRKIEAAKVAAGFAPQARLPKGTKLPVSNNRRKSAATLARLHARVANVRADFTHKLTTRLCRKNQAVVIEDLHVKGMLANDRLARAISDVGLGMFREQIEYKARRYGTRLIIADRWYPSSRLCSVCGWKNEALTLKDRSWTCPECGARHDRDFNAALNLKRLATATALPVASPSGNSGAAAEMVSAVVGKVTPVRDDSVEESGQEENSAHLCARF
;
A
#
# COMPACT_ATOMS: atom_id res chain seq x y z
N MET A 1 -31.50 -25.55 0.45
CA MET A 1 -30.68 -24.31 0.49
C MET A 1 -31.30 -23.38 1.53
N GLY A 2 -30.48 -22.67 2.32
CA GLY A 2 -30.97 -21.74 3.35
C GLY A 2 -30.69 -20.30 2.96
N GLU A 3 -31.55 -19.39 3.39
CA GLU A 3 -31.35 -17.95 3.22
C GLU A 3 -30.29 -17.43 4.19
N VAL A 4 -29.49 -16.46 3.75
CA VAL A 4 -28.48 -15.80 4.59
C VAL A 4 -28.80 -14.32 4.66
N ALA A 5 -29.13 -13.83 5.86
CA ALA A 5 -29.33 -12.41 6.09
C ALA A 5 -28.01 -11.65 5.91
N MET A 6 -27.99 -10.66 5.00
CA MET A 6 -26.84 -9.78 4.77
C MET A 6 -27.05 -8.44 5.49
N ALA A 7 -25.96 -7.88 6.02
CA ALA A 7 -25.99 -6.57 6.68
C ALA A 7 -26.16 -5.40 5.69
N GLU A 8 -25.84 -5.62 4.41
CA GLU A 8 -25.92 -4.65 3.33
C GLU A 8 -26.48 -5.35 2.09
N ALA A 9 -27.24 -4.60 1.28
CA ALA A 9 -27.66 -5.08 -0.03
C ALA A 9 -26.46 -5.18 -0.99
N LEU A 10 -26.57 -6.04 -2.00
CA LEU A 10 -25.56 -6.14 -3.05
C LEU A 10 -25.43 -4.77 -3.75
N ARG A 11 -24.21 -4.23 -3.77
CA ARG A 11 -23.96 -2.86 -4.26
C ARG A 11 -24.06 -2.73 -5.78
N PHE A 12 -23.87 -3.82 -6.50
CA PHE A 12 -23.83 -3.85 -7.95
C PHE A 12 -24.83 -4.87 -8.45
N GLU A 13 -25.62 -4.47 -9.44
CA GLU A 13 -26.46 -5.37 -10.21
C GLU A 13 -25.64 -5.92 -11.38
N GLY A 14 -25.76 -7.22 -11.64
CA GLY A 14 -25.01 -7.89 -12.69
C GLY A 14 -24.93 -9.40 -12.49
N LYS A 15 -24.23 -10.09 -13.38
CA LYS A 15 -24.03 -11.54 -13.31
C LYS A 15 -23.07 -11.86 -12.17
N ILE A 16 -23.52 -12.67 -11.21
CA ILE A 16 -22.66 -13.17 -10.13
C ILE A 16 -21.74 -14.25 -10.71
N LEU A 17 -20.42 -14.03 -10.60
CA LEU A 17 -19.40 -14.96 -11.07
C LEU A 17 -18.96 -15.93 -9.97
N GLY A 18 -19.01 -15.50 -8.72
CA GLY A 18 -18.59 -16.29 -7.58
C GLY A 18 -18.78 -15.57 -6.25
N ALA A 19 -18.64 -16.32 -5.17
CA ALA A 19 -18.69 -15.77 -3.82
C ALA A 19 -17.65 -16.44 -2.93
N THR A 20 -16.90 -15.63 -2.18
CA THR A 20 -15.94 -16.11 -1.19
C THR A 20 -16.45 -15.77 0.20
N VAL A 21 -16.74 -16.80 1.00
CA VAL A 21 -17.11 -16.64 2.41
C VAL A 21 -15.85 -16.69 3.27
N SER A 22 -15.69 -15.69 4.13
CA SER A 22 -14.57 -15.60 5.05
C SER A 22 -15.05 -15.21 6.45
N ARG A 23 -14.21 -15.49 7.45
CA ARG A 23 -14.47 -15.11 8.83
C ARG A 23 -13.29 -14.33 9.40
N THR A 24 -13.53 -13.08 9.79
CA THR A 24 -12.53 -12.25 10.47
C THR A 24 -12.97 -12.00 11.90
N ALA A 25 -12.13 -12.44 12.85
CA ALA A 25 -12.48 -12.47 14.26
C ALA A 25 -13.79 -13.24 14.51
N ASP A 26 -14.84 -12.56 14.96
CA ASP A 26 -16.15 -13.12 15.25
C ASP A 26 -17.21 -12.76 14.22
N ARG A 27 -16.83 -12.17 13.08
CA ARG A 27 -17.74 -11.76 12.02
C ARG A 27 -17.52 -12.58 10.74
N TRP A 28 -18.62 -12.93 10.09
CA TRP A 28 -18.63 -13.53 8.76
C TRP A 28 -18.74 -12.42 7.71
N PHE A 29 -18.04 -12.62 6.60
CA PHE A 29 -18.03 -11.75 5.44
C PHE A 29 -18.25 -12.60 4.20
N VAL A 30 -18.95 -12.04 3.22
CA VAL A 30 -19.06 -12.62 1.89
C VAL A 30 -18.58 -11.57 0.89
N ALA A 31 -17.63 -11.95 0.04
CA ALA A 31 -17.20 -11.16 -1.10
C ALA A 31 -17.83 -11.76 -2.35
N ILE A 32 -18.76 -11.04 -2.97
CA ILE A 32 -19.49 -11.49 -4.16
C ILE A 32 -18.85 -10.80 -5.37
N GLN A 33 -18.37 -11.60 -6.31
CA GLN A 33 -17.84 -11.12 -7.58
C GLN A 33 -18.99 -10.96 -8.56
N VAL A 34 -19.16 -9.73 -9.06
CA VAL A 34 -20.23 -9.35 -9.97
C VAL A 34 -19.61 -8.77 -11.23
N GLU A 35 -19.99 -9.32 -12.38
CA GLU A 35 -19.65 -8.75 -13.68
C GLU A 35 -20.46 -7.46 -13.90
N VAL A 36 -19.77 -6.36 -14.20
CA VAL A 36 -20.37 -5.05 -14.38
C VAL A 36 -19.82 -4.37 -15.64
N PRO A 37 -20.62 -3.56 -16.34
CA PRO A 37 -20.12 -2.76 -17.46
C PRO A 37 -19.01 -1.79 -17.03
N ASP A 38 -18.04 -1.53 -17.92
CA ASP A 38 -16.87 -0.66 -17.65
C ASP A 38 -17.23 0.74 -17.14
N ARG A 39 -18.36 1.30 -17.59
CA ARG A 39 -18.87 2.59 -17.11
C ARG A 39 -19.12 2.65 -15.59
N ILE A 40 -19.33 1.51 -14.93
CA ILE A 40 -19.48 1.40 -13.47
C ILE A 40 -18.11 1.35 -12.78
N PHE A 41 -17.13 0.70 -13.43
CA PHE A 41 -15.77 0.62 -12.94
C PHE A 41 -15.13 2.00 -12.96
N HIS A 42 -15.12 2.67 -14.12
CA HIS A 42 -14.46 3.95 -14.32
C HIS A 42 -15.13 5.11 -13.57
N ARG A 43 -14.31 6.02 -13.05
CA ARG A 43 -14.75 7.22 -12.32
C ARG A 43 -14.05 8.45 -12.88
N ARG A 44 -14.78 9.57 -12.92
CA ARG A 44 -14.19 10.87 -13.30
C ARG A 44 -13.28 11.40 -12.20
N ARG A 45 -12.13 11.92 -12.60
CA ARG A 45 -11.28 12.75 -11.75
C ARG A 45 -11.94 14.10 -11.49
N THR A 46 -11.55 14.74 -10.41
CA THR A 46 -11.94 16.12 -10.07
C THR A 46 -10.76 17.08 -10.16
N GLY A 47 -9.64 16.65 -10.73
CA GLY A 47 -8.45 17.46 -10.91
C GLY A 47 -7.45 16.79 -11.85
N ASP A 48 -6.51 17.59 -12.32
CA ASP A 48 -5.50 17.29 -13.33
C ASP A 48 -4.07 17.57 -12.82
N GLY A 49 -3.91 17.63 -11.49
CA GLY A 49 -2.60 17.79 -10.87
C GLY A 49 -1.65 16.63 -11.16
N VAL A 50 -0.37 16.88 -10.96
CA VAL A 50 0.69 15.86 -10.94
C VAL A 50 1.36 15.91 -9.59
N VAL A 51 1.45 14.76 -8.91
CA VAL A 51 2.00 14.67 -7.56
C VAL A 51 3.03 13.56 -7.43
N GLY A 52 4.22 13.89 -6.92
CA GLY A 52 5.22 12.93 -6.44
C GLY A 52 5.05 12.66 -4.95
N LEU A 53 5.29 11.41 -4.54
CA LEU A 53 5.18 10.94 -3.16
C LEU A 53 6.49 10.31 -2.69
N ASP A 54 7.09 10.90 -1.68
CA ASP A 54 8.17 10.28 -0.91
C ASP A 54 7.59 9.62 0.35
N PHE A 55 7.84 8.33 0.57
CA PHE A 55 7.32 7.64 1.75
C PHE A 55 8.32 7.64 2.90
N GLY A 56 7.83 8.03 4.07
CA GLY A 56 8.62 8.07 5.29
C GLY A 56 8.15 7.07 6.35
N VAL A 57 8.96 6.96 7.41
CA VAL A 57 8.55 6.35 8.67
C VAL A 57 8.03 7.40 9.66
N LYS A 58 8.54 8.65 9.57
CA LYS A 58 8.18 9.78 10.44
C LYS A 58 6.84 10.39 10.03
N ALA A 59 6.71 10.81 8.77
CA ALA A 59 5.43 11.01 8.10
C ALA A 59 5.12 9.75 7.28
N ALA A 60 3.85 9.43 7.02
CA ALA A 60 3.47 8.36 6.11
C ALA A 60 3.99 8.62 4.70
N ALA A 61 3.79 9.86 4.22
CA ALA A 61 4.28 10.33 2.93
C ALA A 61 4.42 11.85 2.93
N THR A 62 5.37 12.37 2.16
CA THR A 62 5.51 13.79 1.84
C THR A 62 5.14 13.98 0.37
N LEU A 63 4.21 14.90 0.10
CA LEU A 63 3.78 15.19 -1.26
C LEU A 63 4.62 16.33 -1.85
N SER A 64 4.79 16.31 -3.18
CA SER A 64 5.40 17.41 -3.93
C SER A 64 4.64 18.74 -3.85
N SER A 65 3.43 18.75 -3.29
CA SER A 65 2.68 19.97 -2.94
C SER A 65 3.13 20.61 -1.63
N GLY A 66 4.02 19.95 -0.87
CA GLY A 66 4.44 20.35 0.48
C GLY A 66 3.58 19.76 1.60
N GLU A 67 2.50 19.05 1.28
CA GLU A 67 1.66 18.39 2.28
C GLU A 67 2.40 17.17 2.88
N ALA A 68 2.56 17.15 4.21
CA ALA A 68 3.00 15.97 4.95
C ALA A 68 1.79 15.16 5.43
N ILE A 69 1.75 13.87 5.09
CA ILE A 69 0.67 12.96 5.45
C ILE A 69 1.06 12.18 6.70
N ASP A 70 0.30 12.32 7.78
CA ASP A 70 0.51 11.53 8.99
C ASP A 70 -0.18 10.17 8.93
N ALA A 71 0.53 9.12 9.33
CA ALA A 71 -0.05 7.79 9.50
C ALA A 71 -0.78 7.70 10.84
N PRO A 72 -1.98 7.07 10.90
CA PRO A 72 -2.74 6.91 12.15
C PRO A 72 -2.05 6.03 13.21
N ARG A 73 -1.01 5.27 12.82
CA ARG A 73 -0.22 4.38 13.68
C ARG A 73 -1.06 3.51 14.66
N PRO A 74 -2.10 2.81 14.16
CA PRO A 74 -3.03 2.08 15.02
C PRO A 74 -2.37 0.92 15.77
N LEU A 75 -1.32 0.29 15.22
CA LEU A 75 -0.57 -0.75 15.92
C LEU A 75 0.11 -0.14 17.14
N LYS A 76 0.85 0.97 16.97
CA LYS A 76 1.52 1.68 18.09
C LYS A 76 0.54 1.98 19.23
N ALA A 77 -0.64 2.50 18.90
CA ALA A 77 -1.69 2.82 19.88
C ALA A 77 -2.29 1.57 20.56
N ALA A 78 -2.32 0.42 19.86
CA ALA A 78 -2.87 -0.83 20.38
C ALA A 78 -1.85 -1.73 21.10
N LEU A 79 -0.53 -1.47 20.97
CA LEU A 79 0.55 -2.36 21.43
C LEU A 79 0.39 -2.84 22.87
N ARG A 80 0.14 -1.93 23.81
CA ARG A 80 -0.02 -2.30 25.24
C ARG A 80 -1.17 -3.29 25.42
N ARG A 81 -2.31 -3.01 24.78
CA ARG A 81 -3.51 -3.88 24.85
C ARG A 81 -3.25 -5.23 24.18
N LEU A 82 -2.59 -5.24 23.02
CA LEU A 82 -2.19 -6.45 22.32
C LEU A 82 -1.27 -7.33 23.19
N ARG A 83 -0.23 -6.75 23.80
CA ARG A 83 0.68 -7.47 24.70
C ARG A 83 -0.06 -8.12 25.87
N ILE A 84 -0.94 -7.37 26.53
CA ILE A 84 -1.73 -7.88 27.67
C ILE A 84 -2.65 -9.01 27.23
N ARG A 85 -3.40 -8.83 26.13
CA ARG A 85 -4.37 -9.82 25.64
C ARG A 85 -3.69 -11.07 25.09
N SER A 86 -2.58 -10.91 24.39
CA SER A 86 -1.74 -12.01 23.90
C SER A 86 -1.18 -12.84 25.07
N ARG A 87 -0.60 -12.20 26.10
CA ARG A 87 -0.14 -12.89 27.32
C ARG A 87 -1.27 -13.65 28.03
N ARG A 88 -2.44 -13.03 28.16
CA ARG A 88 -3.62 -13.70 28.77
C ARG A 88 -4.06 -14.93 27.97
N LEU A 89 -4.07 -14.85 26.63
CA LEU A 89 -4.38 -16.00 25.79
C LEU A 89 -3.31 -17.09 25.89
N SER A 90 -2.03 -16.71 25.84
CA SER A 90 -0.90 -17.62 25.98
C SER A 90 -0.97 -18.41 27.30
N ARG A 91 -1.18 -17.75 28.45
CA ARG A 91 -1.36 -18.44 29.74
C ARG A 91 -2.50 -19.45 29.74
N LYS A 92 -3.60 -19.16 29.04
CA LYS A 92 -4.74 -20.08 28.89
C LYS A 92 -4.44 -21.26 27.96
N ILE A 93 -3.59 -21.06 26.95
CA ILE A 93 -3.10 -22.14 26.08
C ILE A 93 -2.17 -23.05 26.89
N GLU A 94 -1.26 -22.49 27.68
CA GLU A 94 -0.38 -23.27 28.55
C GLU A 94 -1.16 -24.08 29.60
N ALA A 95 -2.16 -23.49 30.26
CA ALA A 95 -3.04 -24.23 31.15
C ALA A 95 -3.78 -25.38 30.43
N ALA A 96 -4.17 -25.20 29.17
CA ALA A 96 -4.80 -26.26 28.38
C ALA A 96 -3.82 -27.38 27.98
N LYS A 97 -2.52 -27.08 27.81
CA LYS A 97 -1.48 -28.10 27.62
C LYS A 97 -1.32 -28.96 28.86
N VAL A 98 -1.19 -28.32 30.02
CA VAL A 98 -1.05 -29.02 31.31
C VAL A 98 -2.26 -29.90 31.59
N ALA A 99 -3.48 -29.38 31.37
CA ALA A 99 -4.71 -30.16 31.52
C ALA A 99 -4.82 -31.35 30.56
N ALA A 100 -4.11 -31.32 29.43
CA ALA A 100 -4.03 -32.42 28.48
C ALA A 100 -2.83 -33.36 28.74
N GLY A 101 -2.16 -33.23 29.89
CA GLY A 101 -1.05 -34.09 30.32
C GLY A 101 0.33 -33.70 29.79
N PHE A 102 0.46 -32.53 29.14
CA PHE A 102 1.76 -32.08 28.62
C PHE A 102 2.50 -31.20 29.63
N ALA A 103 3.84 -31.28 29.61
CA ALA A 103 4.68 -30.38 30.40
C ALA A 103 4.45 -28.90 30.02
N PRO A 104 4.63 -27.96 30.96
CA PRO A 104 4.60 -26.53 30.66
C PRO A 104 5.58 -26.19 29.52
N GLN A 105 5.18 -25.30 28.61
CA GLN A 105 5.99 -24.87 27.46
C GLN A 105 6.36 -25.98 26.47
N ALA A 106 5.83 -27.20 26.63
CA ALA A 106 6.08 -28.28 25.70
C ALA A 106 5.72 -27.88 24.26
N ARG A 107 6.56 -28.30 23.31
CA ARG A 107 6.21 -28.29 21.88
C ARG A 107 5.23 -29.44 21.65
N LEU A 108 4.11 -29.12 21.02
CA LEU A 108 3.09 -30.12 20.73
C LEU A 108 3.39 -30.78 19.39
N PRO A 109 3.18 -32.11 19.27
CA PRO A 109 3.17 -32.78 17.98
C PRO A 109 2.21 -32.12 16.99
N LYS A 110 2.51 -32.25 15.69
CA LYS A 110 1.62 -31.74 14.64
C LYS A 110 0.28 -32.48 14.72
N GLY A 111 -0.83 -31.73 14.67
CA GLY A 111 -2.19 -32.29 14.73
C GLY A 111 -2.77 -32.46 16.14
N THR A 112 -2.00 -32.21 17.20
CA THR A 112 -2.52 -32.29 18.58
C THR A 112 -3.65 -31.27 18.81
N LYS A 113 -4.80 -31.77 19.28
CA LYS A 113 -5.96 -30.95 19.66
C LYS A 113 -5.98 -30.76 21.17
N LEU A 114 -5.71 -29.54 21.61
CA LEU A 114 -5.87 -29.17 23.03
C LEU A 114 -7.34 -28.89 23.36
N PRO A 115 -7.78 -29.15 24.61
CA PRO A 115 -9.08 -28.74 25.08
C PRO A 115 -9.24 -27.21 25.00
N VAL A 116 -10.44 -26.76 24.64
CA VAL A 116 -10.74 -25.33 24.47
C VAL A 116 -11.86 -24.90 25.42
N SER A 117 -11.48 -24.29 26.55
CA SER A 117 -12.46 -23.74 27.49
C SER A 117 -13.18 -22.50 26.94
N ASN A 118 -14.39 -22.23 27.44
CA ASN A 118 -15.15 -21.03 27.10
C ASN A 118 -14.36 -19.74 27.36
N ASN A 119 -13.59 -19.71 28.46
CA ASN A 119 -12.73 -18.58 28.80
C ASN A 119 -11.57 -18.40 27.80
N ARG A 120 -11.03 -19.49 27.22
CA ARG A 120 -10.03 -19.42 26.15
C ARG A 120 -10.66 -18.88 24.87
N ARG A 121 -11.85 -19.36 24.47
CA ARG A 121 -12.59 -18.85 23.30
C ARG A 121 -12.85 -17.35 23.40
N LYS A 122 -13.37 -16.88 24.54
CA LYS A 122 -13.61 -15.44 24.81
C LYS A 122 -12.33 -14.60 24.68
N SER A 123 -11.21 -15.09 25.22
CA SER A 123 -9.92 -14.39 25.11
C SER A 123 -9.37 -14.35 23.69
N ALA A 124 -9.46 -15.47 22.96
CA ALA A 124 -9.05 -15.53 21.56
C ALA A 124 -9.88 -14.56 20.70
N ALA A 125 -11.21 -14.56 20.87
CA ALA A 125 -12.10 -13.63 20.17
C ALA A 125 -11.76 -12.16 20.48
N THR A 126 -11.50 -11.83 21.75
CA THR A 126 -11.11 -10.46 22.14
C THR A 126 -9.81 -10.02 21.47
N LEU A 127 -8.80 -10.91 21.41
CA LEU A 127 -7.53 -10.62 20.74
C LEU A 127 -7.73 -10.45 19.23
N ALA A 128 -8.51 -11.35 18.62
CA ALA A 128 -8.82 -11.30 17.19
C ALA A 128 -9.55 -10.00 16.81
N ARG A 129 -10.53 -9.55 17.61
CA ARG A 129 -11.22 -8.25 17.40
C ARG A 129 -10.25 -7.07 17.43
N LEU A 130 -9.26 -7.09 18.33
CA LEU A 130 -8.26 -6.03 18.43
C LEU A 130 -7.34 -6.00 17.19
N HIS A 131 -6.91 -7.17 16.70
CA HIS A 131 -6.17 -7.27 15.45
C HIS A 131 -6.99 -6.79 14.24
N ALA A 132 -8.26 -7.22 14.15
CA ALA A 132 -9.17 -6.78 13.11
C ALA A 132 -9.36 -5.25 13.11
N ARG A 133 -9.49 -4.63 14.29
CA ARG A 133 -9.57 -3.17 14.40
C ARG A 133 -8.31 -2.47 13.89
N VAL A 134 -7.11 -2.96 14.24
CA VAL A 134 -5.85 -2.39 13.75
C VAL A 134 -5.76 -2.51 12.23
N ALA A 135 -6.12 -3.67 11.66
CA ALA A 135 -6.15 -3.87 10.22
C ALA A 135 -7.15 -2.91 9.52
N ASN A 136 -8.37 -2.79 10.05
CA ASN A 136 -9.40 -1.93 9.46
C ASN A 136 -9.02 -0.44 9.48
N VAL A 137 -8.38 0.05 10.55
CA VAL A 137 -7.92 1.45 10.61
C VAL A 137 -6.82 1.72 9.57
N ARG A 138 -5.88 0.79 9.38
CA ARG A 138 -4.86 0.91 8.32
C ARG A 138 -5.50 0.90 6.93
N ALA A 139 -6.41 -0.04 6.69
CA ALA A 139 -7.13 -0.17 5.42
C ALA A 139 -7.95 1.07 5.07
N ASP A 140 -8.67 1.64 6.05
CA ASP A 140 -9.46 2.87 5.88
C ASP A 140 -8.58 4.06 5.49
N PHE A 141 -7.46 4.24 6.20
CA PHE A 141 -6.50 5.30 5.89
C PHE A 141 -5.91 5.16 4.48
N THR A 142 -5.37 3.98 4.12
CA THR A 142 -4.78 3.78 2.80
C THR A 142 -5.82 3.91 1.70
N HIS A 143 -7.06 3.44 1.92
CA HIS A 143 -8.12 3.60 0.95
C HIS A 143 -8.48 5.07 0.74
N LYS A 144 -8.64 5.85 1.81
CA LYS A 144 -8.96 7.29 1.69
C LYS A 144 -7.83 8.05 0.99
N LEU A 145 -6.59 7.79 1.37
CA LEU A 145 -5.42 8.45 0.80
C LEU A 145 -5.26 8.14 -0.70
N THR A 146 -5.24 6.86 -1.08
CA THR A 146 -5.13 6.44 -2.49
C THR A 146 -6.28 6.96 -3.34
N THR A 147 -7.51 6.97 -2.82
CA THR A 147 -8.66 7.55 -3.52
C THR A 147 -8.49 9.04 -3.75
N ARG A 148 -8.04 9.77 -2.71
CA ARG A 148 -7.81 11.22 -2.80
C ARG A 148 -6.75 11.55 -3.85
N LEU A 149 -5.65 10.79 -3.87
CA LEU A 149 -4.56 10.97 -4.81
C LEU A 149 -5.00 10.72 -6.25
N CYS A 150 -5.64 9.59 -6.55
CA CYS A 150 -6.10 9.29 -7.91
C CYS A 150 -7.23 10.23 -8.36
N ARG A 151 -8.16 10.57 -7.46
CA ARG A 151 -9.28 11.44 -7.83
C ARG A 151 -8.85 12.88 -8.16
N LYS A 152 -7.83 13.42 -7.49
CA LYS A 152 -7.41 14.82 -7.65
C LYS A 152 -6.29 15.05 -8.67
N ASN A 153 -5.64 14.00 -9.15
CA ASN A 153 -4.45 14.11 -9.99
C ASN A 153 -4.59 13.30 -11.27
N GLN A 154 -4.13 13.86 -12.39
CA GLN A 154 -4.00 13.12 -13.65
C GLN A 154 -2.82 12.14 -13.61
N ALA A 155 -1.79 12.42 -12.82
CA ALA A 155 -0.66 11.52 -12.62
C ALA A 155 -0.16 11.51 -11.17
N VAL A 156 0.24 10.32 -10.72
CA VAL A 156 0.81 10.09 -9.40
C VAL A 156 2.12 9.35 -9.56
N VAL A 157 3.20 9.87 -8.98
CA VAL A 157 4.52 9.26 -8.99
C VAL A 157 4.87 8.73 -7.61
N ILE A 158 5.24 7.46 -7.53
CA ILE A 158 5.67 6.79 -6.29
C ILE A 158 7.03 6.13 -6.51
N GLU A 159 7.77 5.88 -5.43
CA GLU A 159 9.01 5.09 -5.47
C GLU A 159 8.72 3.58 -5.52
N ASP A 160 9.58 2.81 -6.22
CA ASP A 160 9.61 1.35 -6.07
C ASP A 160 10.28 0.92 -4.75
N LEU A 161 9.51 1.01 -3.66
CA LEU A 161 9.98 0.57 -2.36
C LEU A 161 10.01 -0.96 -2.26
N HIS A 162 11.17 -1.51 -1.92
CA HIS A 162 11.32 -2.94 -1.62
C HIS A 162 10.73 -3.26 -0.23
N VAL A 163 9.40 -3.22 -0.09
CA VAL A 163 8.69 -3.38 1.19
C VAL A 163 9.08 -4.68 1.90
N LYS A 164 9.22 -5.80 1.16
CA LYS A 164 9.66 -7.08 1.72
C LYS A 164 11.03 -6.97 2.39
N GLY A 165 12.01 -6.37 1.71
CA GLY A 165 13.34 -6.10 2.27
C GLY A 165 13.31 -5.14 3.46
N MET A 166 12.48 -4.10 3.41
CA MET A 166 12.35 -3.16 4.54
C MET A 166 11.70 -3.81 5.77
N LEU A 167 10.81 -4.78 5.57
CA LEU A 167 10.20 -5.57 6.64
C LEU A 167 11.15 -6.61 7.25
N ALA A 168 12.26 -6.97 6.57
CA ALA A 168 13.28 -7.83 7.14
C ALA A 168 14.11 -7.14 8.25
N ASN A 169 14.05 -5.80 8.32
CA ASN A 169 14.69 -5.04 9.39
C ASN A 169 13.76 -4.92 10.60
N ASP A 170 14.00 -5.74 11.64
CA ASP A 170 13.17 -5.81 12.84
C ASP A 170 12.93 -4.45 13.54
N ARG A 171 13.87 -3.50 13.43
CA ARG A 171 13.76 -2.18 14.07
C ARG A 171 12.72 -1.29 13.39
N LEU A 172 12.60 -1.39 12.07
CA LEU A 172 11.71 -0.55 11.25
C LEU A 172 10.44 -1.28 10.80
N ALA A 173 10.48 -2.61 10.76
CA ALA A 173 9.40 -3.46 10.25
C ALA A 173 8.04 -3.09 10.86
N ARG A 174 8.01 -2.86 12.17
CA ARG A 174 6.78 -2.47 12.87
C ARG A 174 6.22 -1.14 12.38
N ALA A 175 7.07 -0.12 12.28
CA ALA A 175 6.64 1.22 11.88
C ALA A 175 6.20 1.23 10.41
N ILE A 176 6.91 0.51 9.54
CA ILE A 176 6.55 0.32 8.13
C ILE A 176 5.22 -0.43 7.99
N SER A 177 5.04 -1.51 8.74
CA SER A 177 3.78 -2.26 8.78
C SER A 177 2.60 -1.42 9.28
N ASP A 178 2.86 -0.47 10.18
CA ASP A 178 1.83 0.44 10.68
C ASP A 178 1.38 1.48 9.64
N VAL A 179 2.28 1.86 8.72
CA VAL A 179 1.96 2.73 7.56
C VAL A 179 1.18 1.97 6.48
N GLY A 180 1.49 0.68 6.27
CA GLY A 180 0.75 -0.19 5.34
C GLY A 180 1.13 -0.03 3.87
N LEU A 181 2.43 0.16 3.56
CA LEU A 181 2.93 0.44 2.22
C LEU A 181 2.58 -0.62 1.16
N GLY A 182 2.58 -1.91 1.52
CA GLY A 182 2.17 -2.98 0.60
C GLY A 182 0.72 -2.82 0.13
N MET A 183 -0.19 -2.58 1.09
CA MET A 183 -1.60 -2.31 0.78
C MET A 183 -1.77 -1.01 -0.01
N PHE A 184 -0.94 0.00 0.27
CA PHE A 184 -0.98 1.26 -0.48
C PHE A 184 -0.71 1.01 -1.97
N ARG A 185 0.33 0.22 -2.30
CA ARG A 185 0.70 -0.10 -3.69
C ARG A 185 -0.43 -0.82 -4.44
N GLU A 186 -0.94 -1.91 -3.88
CA GLU A 186 -2.06 -2.65 -4.47
C GLU A 186 -3.28 -1.75 -4.70
N GLN A 187 -3.59 -0.91 -3.71
CA GLN A 187 -4.77 -0.03 -3.78
C GLN A 187 -4.62 1.11 -4.77
N ILE A 188 -3.43 1.71 -4.87
CA ILE A 188 -3.21 2.81 -5.81
C ILE A 188 -3.21 2.32 -7.25
N GLU A 189 -2.68 1.12 -7.52
CA GLU A 189 -2.68 0.52 -8.87
C GLU A 189 -4.11 0.33 -9.41
N TYR A 190 -5.01 -0.31 -8.65
CA TYR A 190 -6.38 -0.50 -9.14
C TYR A 190 -7.16 0.83 -9.20
N LYS A 191 -6.90 1.78 -8.29
CA LYS A 191 -7.58 3.09 -8.30
C LYS A 191 -7.07 4.00 -9.39
N ALA A 192 -5.80 3.91 -9.74
CA ALA A 192 -5.23 4.62 -10.87
C ALA A 192 -5.96 4.22 -12.15
N ARG A 193 -6.12 2.91 -12.41
CA ARG A 193 -6.96 2.39 -13.50
C ARG A 193 -8.40 2.88 -13.40
N ARG A 194 -8.98 2.84 -12.20
CA ARG A 194 -10.36 3.27 -11.95
C ARG A 194 -10.62 4.73 -12.33
N TYR A 195 -9.70 5.63 -11.99
CA TYR A 195 -9.83 7.07 -12.27
C TYR A 195 -9.15 7.48 -13.58
N GLY A 196 -8.54 6.54 -14.32
CA GLY A 196 -7.68 6.85 -15.47
C GLY A 196 -6.47 7.71 -15.12
N THR A 197 -6.02 7.69 -13.86
CA THR A 197 -4.82 8.39 -13.39
C THR A 197 -3.59 7.61 -13.84
N ARG A 198 -2.59 8.27 -14.41
CA ARG A 198 -1.32 7.63 -14.74
C ARG A 198 -0.52 7.40 -13.45
N LEU A 199 -0.28 6.14 -13.10
CA LEU A 199 0.65 5.77 -12.05
C LEU A 199 2.05 5.60 -12.65
N ILE A 200 3.03 6.32 -12.11
CA ILE A 200 4.43 6.21 -12.51
C ILE A 200 5.21 5.70 -11.31
N ILE A 201 5.95 4.61 -11.53
CA ILE A 201 6.79 4.01 -10.51
C ILE A 201 8.22 4.40 -10.85
N ALA A 202 8.84 5.20 -9.98
CA ALA A 202 10.24 5.57 -10.12
C ALA A 202 11.10 4.33 -9.88
N ASP A 203 12.16 4.19 -10.68
CA ASP A 203 13.15 3.14 -10.49
C ASP A 203 13.73 3.20 -9.07
N ARG A 204 14.04 2.03 -8.51
CA ARG A 204 14.55 1.90 -7.14
C ARG A 204 15.85 2.67 -6.90
N TRP A 205 16.68 2.80 -7.93
CA TRP A 205 17.97 3.48 -7.85
C TRP A 205 17.87 4.96 -8.23
N TYR A 206 16.66 5.46 -8.52
CA TYR A 206 16.44 6.85 -8.81
C TYR A 206 16.83 7.71 -7.58
N PRO A 207 17.82 8.61 -7.70
CA PRO A 207 18.36 9.34 -6.55
C PRO A 207 17.47 10.53 -6.14
N SER A 208 16.17 10.32 -5.95
CA SER A 208 15.14 11.33 -5.65
C SER A 208 15.59 12.31 -4.55
N SER A 209 16.06 11.77 -3.41
CA SER A 209 16.47 12.57 -2.25
C SER A 209 17.84 13.25 -2.39
N ARG A 210 18.69 12.76 -3.31
CA ARG A 210 20.07 13.25 -3.55
C ARG A 210 20.16 14.28 -4.67
N LEU A 211 19.18 14.32 -5.57
CA LEU A 211 19.16 15.28 -6.67
C LEU A 211 18.67 16.64 -6.19
N CYS A 212 19.30 17.72 -6.66
CA CYS A 212 18.78 19.06 -6.48
C CYS A 212 17.53 19.25 -7.35
N SER A 213 16.38 19.50 -6.72
CA SER A 213 15.12 19.82 -7.41
C SER A 213 15.11 21.22 -8.06
N VAL A 214 16.23 21.93 -8.13
CA VAL A 214 16.38 23.17 -8.89
C VAL A 214 17.28 22.92 -10.10
N CYS A 215 18.58 22.67 -9.88
CA CYS A 215 19.59 22.55 -10.96
C CYS A 215 19.94 21.11 -11.38
N GLY A 216 19.48 20.07 -10.66
CA GLY A 216 19.77 18.67 -11.00
C GLY A 216 21.10 18.11 -10.47
N TRP A 217 21.91 18.91 -9.77
CA TRP A 217 23.14 18.42 -9.13
C TRP A 217 22.88 17.27 -8.17
N LYS A 218 23.73 16.24 -8.18
CA LYS A 218 23.58 15.02 -7.39
C LYS A 218 24.51 15.02 -6.18
N ASN A 219 23.93 15.02 -4.99
CA ASN A 219 24.67 14.89 -3.73
C ASN A 219 25.03 13.43 -3.44
N GLU A 220 26.27 13.02 -3.72
CA GLU A 220 26.72 11.65 -3.44
C GLU A 220 26.99 11.40 -1.95
N ALA A 221 27.31 12.45 -1.19
CA ALA A 221 27.66 12.37 0.22
C ALA A 221 26.43 12.35 1.16
N LEU A 222 25.21 12.54 0.63
CA LEU A 222 24.01 12.64 1.46
C LEU A 222 23.69 11.32 2.18
N THR A 223 23.57 11.42 3.51
CA THR A 223 23.24 10.30 4.39
C THR A 223 21.79 10.35 4.87
N LEU A 224 21.32 9.27 5.50
CA LEU A 224 19.97 9.21 6.06
C LEU A 224 19.74 10.22 7.21
N LYS A 225 20.81 10.66 7.89
CA LYS A 225 20.75 11.60 9.01
C LYS A 225 20.55 13.04 8.55
N ASP A 226 20.95 13.34 7.32
CA ASP A 226 20.86 14.68 6.76
C ASP A 226 19.42 14.96 6.34
N ARG A 227 18.70 15.69 7.19
CA ARG A 227 17.29 16.06 6.94
C ARG A 227 17.17 17.32 6.09
N SER A 228 18.19 18.17 6.11
CA SER A 228 18.28 19.36 5.27
C SER A 228 19.68 19.53 4.73
N TRP A 229 19.81 20.00 3.49
CA TRP A 229 21.10 20.28 2.85
C TRP A 229 20.98 21.47 1.91
N THR A 230 22.11 22.12 1.62
CA THR A 230 22.18 23.23 0.67
C THR A 230 22.93 22.76 -0.57
N CYS A 231 22.39 23.04 -1.75
CA CYS A 231 23.04 22.68 -3.01
C CYS A 231 24.28 23.57 -3.23
N PRO A 232 25.47 22.99 -3.46
CA PRO A 232 26.69 23.77 -3.68
C PRO A 232 26.70 24.50 -5.04
N GLU A 233 25.97 23.98 -6.05
CA GLU A 233 25.91 24.57 -7.39
C GLU A 233 25.00 25.80 -7.48
N CYS A 234 23.80 25.73 -6.88
CA CYS A 234 22.78 26.78 -7.03
C CYS A 234 22.37 27.46 -5.72
N GLY A 235 22.93 27.05 -4.58
CA GLY A 235 22.61 27.63 -3.26
C GLY A 235 21.23 27.27 -2.70
N ALA A 236 20.40 26.50 -3.42
CA ALA A 236 19.07 26.13 -2.96
C ALA A 236 19.12 25.29 -1.68
N ARG A 237 18.27 25.62 -0.70
CA ARG A 237 18.11 24.85 0.54
C ARG A 237 17.00 23.84 0.39
N HIS A 238 17.26 22.59 0.75
CA HIS A 238 16.34 21.47 0.59
C HIS A 238 16.00 20.84 1.94
N ASP A 239 14.71 20.63 2.22
CA ASP A 239 14.27 19.52 3.08
C ASP A 239 14.32 18.23 2.24
N ARG A 240 14.91 17.17 2.80
CA ARG A 240 15.23 15.94 2.06
C ARG A 240 13.98 15.25 1.50
N ASP A 241 12.92 15.14 2.30
CA ASP A 241 11.72 14.38 1.92
C ASP A 241 10.89 15.20 0.90
N PHE A 242 10.78 16.52 1.12
CA PHE A 242 10.10 17.40 0.17
C PHE A 242 10.83 17.47 -1.18
N ASN A 243 12.17 17.58 -1.16
CA ASN A 243 12.98 17.57 -2.38
C ASN A 243 12.87 16.24 -3.14
N ALA A 244 12.85 15.11 -2.43
CA ALA A 244 12.58 13.80 -3.04
C ALA A 244 11.22 13.78 -3.76
N ALA A 245 10.17 14.24 -3.10
CA ALA A 245 8.84 14.31 -3.69
C ALA A 245 8.78 15.22 -4.94
N LEU A 246 9.48 16.36 -4.94
CA LEU A 246 9.60 17.23 -6.12
C LEU A 246 10.32 16.55 -7.29
N ASN A 247 11.41 15.84 -7.03
CA ASN A 247 12.14 15.09 -8.07
C ASN A 247 11.29 13.94 -8.63
N LEU A 248 10.52 13.24 -7.78
CA LEU A 248 9.57 12.24 -8.26
C LEU A 248 8.50 12.87 -9.15
N LYS A 249 7.94 14.03 -8.77
CA LYS A 249 7.00 14.75 -9.64
C LYS A 249 7.61 15.06 -11.01
N ARG A 250 8.89 15.45 -11.07
CA ARG A 250 9.59 15.75 -12.34
C ARG A 250 9.67 14.55 -13.29
N LEU A 251 9.73 13.31 -12.77
CA LEU A 251 9.69 12.11 -13.62
C LEU A 251 8.41 12.04 -14.46
N ALA A 252 7.26 12.48 -13.94
CA ALA A 252 6.03 12.51 -14.72
C ALA A 252 6.11 13.44 -15.93
N THR A 253 6.84 14.55 -15.81
CA THR A 253 7.08 15.48 -16.90
C THR A 253 8.08 14.90 -17.92
N ALA A 254 9.14 14.26 -17.44
CA ALA A 254 10.17 13.65 -18.29
C ALA A 254 9.68 12.40 -19.05
N THR A 255 8.80 11.60 -18.46
CA THR A 255 8.15 10.46 -19.14
C THR A 255 6.95 10.87 -20.00
N ALA A 256 6.82 12.18 -20.28
CA ALA A 256 5.80 12.85 -21.08
C ALA A 256 4.43 12.16 -21.06
N LEU A 257 3.58 12.60 -20.14
CA LEU A 257 2.13 12.50 -20.32
C LEU A 257 1.78 13.04 -21.72
N PRO A 258 0.91 12.36 -22.50
CA PRO A 258 0.37 12.99 -23.69
C PRO A 258 -0.31 14.28 -23.25
N VAL A 259 0.21 15.40 -23.74
CA VAL A 259 -0.40 16.73 -23.57
C VAL A 259 -1.86 16.57 -23.98
N ALA A 260 -2.79 16.94 -23.09
CA ALA A 260 -4.18 17.06 -23.47
C ALA A 260 -4.23 18.06 -24.63
N SER A 261 -4.46 17.56 -25.85
CA SER A 261 -4.46 18.39 -27.05
C SER A 261 -5.59 19.43 -26.94
N PRO A 262 -5.29 20.74 -26.99
CA PRO A 262 -6.23 21.69 -27.55
C PRO A 262 -6.16 21.52 -29.06
N SER A 263 -7.30 21.26 -29.68
CA SER A 263 -7.49 21.28 -31.13
C SER A 263 -6.96 22.59 -31.75
N GLY A 264 -6.10 22.51 -32.77
CA GLY A 264 -5.80 23.63 -33.68
C GLY A 264 -4.39 23.62 -34.28
N ASN A 265 -4.30 23.46 -35.61
CA ASN A 265 -3.11 23.42 -36.47
C ASN A 265 -2.18 24.65 -36.38
N SER A 266 -0.85 24.44 -36.49
CA SER A 266 -0.04 24.76 -37.70
C SER A 266 1.47 24.83 -37.42
N GLY A 267 2.27 24.05 -38.18
CA GLY A 267 3.49 24.50 -38.89
C GLY A 267 4.82 24.83 -38.16
N ALA A 268 5.86 24.07 -38.56
CA ALA A 268 7.30 24.45 -38.74
C ALA A 268 8.36 24.20 -37.63
N ALA A 269 9.13 23.12 -37.87
CA ALA A 269 10.59 22.88 -37.88
C ALA A 269 11.59 23.32 -36.76
N ALA A 270 12.41 22.31 -36.39
CA ALA A 270 13.80 22.28 -35.86
C ALA A 270 14.01 22.73 -34.39
N GLU A 271 14.73 22.02 -33.51
CA GLU A 271 16.12 21.55 -33.59
C GLU A 271 16.45 20.46 -32.54
N MET A 272 17.51 19.65 -32.77
CA MET A 272 17.90 18.48 -31.95
C MET A 272 18.70 18.87 -30.70
N VAL A 273 18.40 18.24 -29.55
CA VAL A 273 19.32 18.14 -28.40
C VAL A 273 19.42 16.68 -27.95
N SER A 274 20.66 16.22 -27.80
CA SER A 274 21.08 14.85 -27.51
C SER A 274 20.48 14.31 -26.20
N ALA A 275 19.72 13.21 -26.30
CA ALA A 275 19.17 12.49 -25.17
C ALA A 275 20.13 11.36 -24.74
N VAL A 276 20.60 11.40 -23.49
CA VAL A 276 21.25 10.25 -22.85
C VAL A 276 20.15 9.23 -22.53
N VAL A 277 20.07 8.20 -23.37
CA VAL A 277 19.11 7.10 -23.27
C VAL A 277 19.54 6.14 -22.16
N GLY A 278 18.92 6.25 -20.98
CA GLY A 278 18.78 5.12 -20.08
C GLY A 278 17.65 4.24 -20.59
N LYS A 279 17.94 2.97 -20.93
CA LYS A 279 16.95 2.02 -21.47
C LYS A 279 15.75 1.89 -20.54
N VAL A 280 14.62 2.47 -20.94
CA VAL A 280 13.29 2.15 -20.42
C VAL A 280 12.85 0.91 -21.17
N THR A 281 12.67 -0.21 -20.50
CA THR A 281 12.00 -1.37 -21.09
C THR A 281 10.50 -1.08 -21.19
N PRO A 282 9.92 -0.98 -22.39
CA PRO A 282 8.48 -0.95 -22.54
C PRO A 282 7.94 -2.34 -22.18
N VAL A 283 6.88 -2.37 -21.37
CA VAL A 283 6.06 -3.58 -21.23
C VAL A 283 5.30 -3.73 -22.55
N ARG A 284 5.62 -4.78 -23.31
CA ARG A 284 4.86 -5.19 -24.50
C ARG A 284 3.54 -5.81 -24.03
N ASP A 285 2.43 -5.28 -24.54
CA ASP A 285 1.15 -5.99 -24.60
C ASP A 285 1.26 -6.98 -25.75
N ASP A 286 1.51 -8.26 -25.43
CA ASP A 286 1.25 -9.36 -26.35
C ASP A 286 -0.03 -10.05 -25.87
N SER A 287 -1.12 -9.75 -26.56
CA SER A 287 -2.38 -10.46 -26.50
C SER A 287 -2.22 -11.83 -27.16
N VAL A 288 -2.23 -12.90 -26.36
CA VAL A 288 -2.49 -14.26 -26.81
C VAL A 288 -3.46 -14.91 -25.81
N GLU A 289 -4.60 -15.34 -26.33
CA GLU A 289 -5.54 -16.25 -25.66
C GLU A 289 -4.84 -17.59 -25.42
N GLU A 290 -4.87 -18.12 -24.20
CA GLU A 290 -5.21 -19.52 -23.95
C GLU A 290 -5.44 -19.81 -22.46
N SER A 291 -6.39 -20.72 -22.27
CA SER A 291 -6.84 -21.34 -21.04
C SER A 291 -5.74 -21.94 -20.17
N GLY A 292 -5.83 -21.75 -18.85
CA GLY A 292 -5.01 -22.50 -17.90
C GLY A 292 -5.37 -22.15 -16.47
N GLN A 293 -5.84 -23.15 -15.73
CA GLN A 293 -6.17 -23.09 -14.31
C GLN A 293 -4.94 -22.71 -13.47
N GLU A 294 -5.05 -21.73 -12.57
CA GLU A 294 -4.10 -21.60 -11.45
C GLU A 294 -4.80 -21.22 -10.13
N GLU A 295 -4.93 -22.25 -9.30
CA GLU A 295 -4.52 -22.32 -7.89
C GLU A 295 -4.65 -21.09 -6.98
N ASN A 296 -5.69 -21.14 -6.14
CA ASN A 296 -5.65 -20.96 -4.68
C ASN A 296 -4.39 -20.29 -4.09
N SER A 297 -4.44 -18.97 -3.90
CA SER A 297 -3.58 -18.27 -2.92
C SER A 297 -4.39 -17.87 -1.69
N ALA A 298 -4.66 -18.88 -0.86
CA ALA A 298 -4.93 -18.69 0.55
C ALA A 298 -3.63 -18.33 1.31
N HIS A 299 -3.78 -17.58 2.39
CA HIS A 299 -2.77 -17.29 3.42
C HIS A 299 -1.73 -16.19 3.16
N LEU A 300 -2.13 -14.96 3.52
CA LEU A 300 -1.23 -14.03 4.22
C LEU A 300 -1.78 -13.74 5.62
N CYS A 301 -1.68 -14.75 6.48
CA CYS A 301 -1.72 -14.55 7.92
C CYS A 301 -0.35 -13.99 8.33
N ALA A 302 -0.16 -12.68 8.17
CA ALA A 302 1.00 -12.01 8.73
C ALA A 302 0.95 -12.15 10.25
N ARG A 303 1.78 -13.06 10.78
CA ARG A 303 2.26 -12.99 12.16
C ARG A 303 2.90 -11.61 12.35
N PHE A 304 2.61 -11.01 13.50
CA PHE A 304 3.18 -9.75 13.97
C PHE A 304 4.69 -9.81 14.10
#